data_AF-A0A0P9N6Y1-F1
#
_entry.id   AF-A0A0P9N6Y1-F1
#
_cell.length_a   1.000
_cell.length_b   1.000
_cell.length_c   1.000
_cell.angle_alpha   90.00
_cell.angle_beta   90.00
_cell.angle_gamma   90.00
#
_symmetry.space_group_name_H-M   'P 1'
#
loop_
_entity.id
_entity.type
_entity.pdbx_description
1 polymer ?
#
loop_
_entity_poly.entity_id
_entity_poly.type
_entity_poly.pdbx_seq_one_letter_code
_entity_poly.pdbx_strand_id
1 'polypeptide(L)'
;MGRNEQTSKATADVCKKLLKLSRQVHKFNARVEFLVLTFKHDLADAVVRYELWDNGFEGLGERQFDNCFEMGDSAEVIAELITTARREGFVEKIQT
;
A
#
# COMPACT_ATOMS: atom_id res chain seq x y z
N MET A 1 13.27 1.22 27.07
CA MET A 1 12.17 2.02 26.49
C MET A 1 12.30 2.27 24.97
N GLY A 2 13.21 1.61 24.22
CA GLY A 2 13.49 1.99 22.82
C GLY A 2 12.67 1.33 21.70
N ARG A 3 11.67 0.48 22.00
CA ARG A 3 10.96 -0.30 20.96
C ARG A 3 9.87 0.52 20.23
N ASN A 4 9.20 1.46 20.92
CA ASN A 4 8.07 2.21 20.35
C ASN A 4 8.49 3.31 19.35
N GLU A 5 9.69 3.89 19.47
CA GLU A 5 10.18 4.95 18.57
C GLU A 5 10.71 4.41 17.23
N GLN A 6 11.23 3.18 17.22
CA GLN A 6 11.71 2.53 16.00
C GLN A 6 10.56 2.01 15.13
N THR A 7 9.48 1.53 15.76
CA THR A 7 8.26 1.12 15.04
C THR A 7 7.56 2.33 14.41
N SER A 8 7.45 3.47 15.11
CA SER A 8 6.81 4.66 14.56
C SER A 8 7.59 5.26 13.38
N LYS A 9 8.92 5.25 13.45
CA LYS A 9 9.78 5.74 12.36
C LYS A 9 9.73 4.82 11.14
N ALA A 10 9.74 3.50 11.33
CA ALA A 10 9.63 2.54 10.23
C ALA A 10 8.29 2.68 9.49
N THR A 11 7.18 2.84 10.20
CA THR A 11 5.86 3.06 9.59
C THR A 11 5.81 4.39 8.83
N ALA A 12 6.40 5.47 9.37
CA ALA A 12 6.46 6.76 8.68
C ALA A 12 7.27 6.68 7.37
N ASP A 13 8.37 5.92 7.34
CA ASP A 13 9.17 5.73 6.13
C ASP A 13 8.44 4.89 5.07
N VAL A 14 7.65 3.89 5.49
CA VAL A 14 6.72 3.16 4.61
C VAL A 14 5.66 4.11 4.04
N CYS A 15 5.05 4.95 4.86
CA CYS A 15 4.03 5.93 4.41
C CYS A 15 4.61 6.92 3.39
N LYS A 16 5.83 7.42 3.60
CA LYS A 16 6.52 8.28 2.61
C LYS A 16 6.73 7.55 1.27
N LYS A 17 7.10 6.26 1.33
CA LYS A 17 7.27 5.45 0.13
C LYS A 17 5.95 5.22 -0.60
N LEU A 18 4.89 4.89 0.14
CA LEU A 18 3.53 4.80 -0.39
C LEU A 18 3.11 6.10 -1.07
N LEU A 19 3.36 7.25 -0.44
CA LEU A 19 3.01 8.57 -0.99
C LEU A 19 3.74 8.87 -2.31
N LYS A 20 5.00 8.44 -2.42
CA LYS A 20 5.74 8.55 -3.68
C LYS A 20 5.12 7.67 -4.78
N LEU A 21 4.71 6.44 -4.44
CA LEU A 21 4.09 5.49 -5.36
C LEU A 21 2.68 5.91 -5.76
N SER A 22 1.93 6.54 -4.85
CA SER A 22 0.56 6.99 -5.10
C SER A 22 0.47 8.03 -6.23
N ARG A 23 1.52 8.83 -6.41
CA ARG A 23 1.69 9.77 -7.55
C ARG A 23 2.05 9.08 -8.87
N GLN A 24 2.35 7.78 -8.83
CA GLN A 24 2.81 6.99 -9.95
C GLN A 24 1.87 5.83 -10.29
N VAL A 25 0.66 5.77 -9.72
CA VAL A 25 -0.32 4.70 -9.96
C VAL A 25 -0.78 4.57 -11.41
N HIS A 26 -0.44 5.50 -12.29
CA HIS A 26 -0.58 5.32 -13.74
C HIS A 26 0.36 4.24 -14.31
N LYS A 27 1.45 3.89 -13.60
CA LYS A 27 2.40 2.84 -13.96
C LYS A 27 2.07 1.53 -13.26
N PHE A 28 2.01 0.43 -14.02
CA PHE A 28 1.72 -0.92 -13.51
C PHE A 28 2.59 -1.30 -12.30
N ASN A 29 3.92 -1.23 -12.44
CA ASN A 29 4.85 -1.62 -11.36
C ASN A 29 4.65 -0.79 -10.08
N ALA A 30 4.26 0.48 -10.21
CA ALA A 30 4.02 1.33 -9.05
C ALA A 30 2.72 0.95 -8.33
N ARG A 31 1.66 0.55 -9.05
CA ARG A 31 0.42 0.02 -8.45
C ARG A 31 0.68 -1.27 -7.68
N VAL A 32 1.41 -2.21 -8.30
CA VAL A 32 1.81 -3.46 -7.64
C VAL A 32 2.62 -3.19 -6.38
N GLU A 33 3.66 -2.36 -6.46
CA GLU A 33 4.50 -2.04 -5.29
C GLU A 33 3.71 -1.30 -4.20
N PHE A 34 2.79 -0.41 -4.59
CA PHE A 34 1.90 0.28 -3.65
C PHE A 34 1.03 -0.70 -2.88
N LEU A 35 0.37 -1.64 -3.58
CA LEU A 35 -0.48 -2.66 -2.95
C LEU A 35 0.35 -3.62 -2.08
N VAL A 36 1.51 -4.06 -2.56
CA VAL A 36 2.42 -4.92 -1.79
C VAL A 36 2.80 -4.27 -0.47
N LEU A 37 3.23 -3.00 -0.47
CA LEU A 37 3.58 -2.30 0.77
C LEU A 37 2.36 -2.06 1.66
N THR A 38 1.22 -1.72 1.07
CA THR A 38 -0.04 -1.49 1.79
C THR A 38 -0.47 -2.74 2.57
N PHE A 39 -0.53 -3.90 1.91
CA PHE A 39 -0.93 -5.15 2.57
C PHE A 39 0.15 -5.71 3.50
N LYS A 40 1.43 -5.68 3.10
CA LYS A 40 2.53 -6.22 3.91
C LYS A 40 2.63 -5.56 5.28
N HIS A 41 2.31 -4.27 5.35
CA HIS A 41 2.36 -3.46 6.57
C HIS A 41 1.00 -3.22 7.24
N ASP A 42 -0.05 -3.95 6.84
CA ASP A 42 -1.40 -3.85 7.43
C ASP A 42 -1.98 -2.42 7.37
N LEU A 43 -1.72 -1.70 6.26
CA LEU A 43 -2.13 -0.31 6.05
C LEU A 43 -3.35 -0.17 5.12
N ALA A 44 -3.94 -1.26 4.63
CA ALA A 44 -5.06 -1.22 3.69
C ALA A 44 -6.26 -0.44 4.27
N ASP A 45 -6.70 -0.79 5.48
CA ASP A 45 -7.78 -0.08 6.17
C ASP A 45 -7.44 1.39 6.39
N ALA A 46 -6.23 1.71 6.83
CA ALA A 46 -5.79 3.08 7.09
C ALA A 46 -5.74 3.94 5.81
N VAL A 47 -5.42 3.34 4.66
CA VAL A 47 -5.48 4.01 3.35
C VAL A 47 -6.93 4.22 2.91
N VAL A 48 -7.74 3.17 2.92
CA VAL A 48 -9.13 3.23 2.44
C VAL A 48 -9.99 4.14 3.31
N ARG A 49 -9.74 4.20 4.62
CA ARG A 49 -10.45 5.08 5.56
C ARG A 49 -9.90 6.51 5.63
N TYR A 50 -8.92 6.86 4.79
CA TYR A 50 -8.27 8.17 4.80
C TYR A 50 -7.52 8.52 6.10
N GLU A 51 -7.28 7.56 6.99
CA GLU A 51 -6.55 7.79 8.24
C GLU A 51 -5.12 8.29 7.99
N LEU A 52 -4.44 7.78 6.96
CA LEU A 52 -3.09 8.25 6.61
C LEU A 52 -3.12 9.66 6.02
N TRP A 53 -4.17 9.99 5.26
CA TRP A 53 -4.39 11.34 4.75
C TRP A 53 -4.51 12.33 5.91
N ASP A 54 -5.38 12.03 6.89
CA ASP A 54 -5.62 12.88 8.06
C ASP A 54 -4.38 13.07 8.93
N ASN A 55 -3.46 12.10 8.91
CA ASN A 55 -2.17 12.16 9.60
C ASN A 55 -1.07 12.90 8.81
N GLY A 56 -1.43 13.62 7.74
CA GLY A 56 -0.52 14.48 6.98
C GLY A 56 0.15 13.83 5.77
N PHE A 57 -0.29 12.64 5.36
CA PHE A 57 0.14 12.00 4.11
C PHE A 57 -0.87 12.24 2.98
N GLU A 58 -1.16 13.51 2.69
CA GLU A 58 -2.06 13.92 1.61
C GLU A 58 -1.66 13.27 0.27
N GLY A 59 -2.54 12.42 -0.25
CA GLY A 59 -2.29 11.54 -1.39
C GLY A 59 -2.30 10.04 -1.06
N LEU A 60 -2.55 9.67 0.20
CA LEU A 60 -2.83 8.30 0.65
C LEU A 60 -4.28 8.19 1.13
N GLY A 61 -5.19 7.91 0.20
CA GLY A 61 -6.61 7.69 0.46
C GLY A 61 -7.21 6.64 -0.46
N GLU A 62 -8.50 6.33 -0.26
CA GLU A 62 -9.29 5.38 -1.06
C GLU A 62 -9.12 5.63 -2.56
N ARG A 63 -9.16 6.89 -3.02
CA ARG A 63 -9.00 7.22 -4.45
C ARG A 63 -7.70 6.69 -5.06
N GLN A 64 -6.58 6.75 -4.33
CA GLN A 64 -5.31 6.20 -4.84
C GLN A 64 -5.27 4.67 -4.79
N PHE A 65 -5.97 4.07 -3.83
CA PHE A 65 -6.16 2.63 -3.76
C PHE A 65 -7.00 2.12 -4.95
N ASP A 66 -8.16 2.73 -5.22
CA ASP A 66 -9.05 2.37 -6.32
C ASP A 66 -8.39 2.54 -7.69
N ASN A 67 -7.64 3.63 -7.87
CA ASN A 67 -6.85 3.86 -9.08
C ASN A 67 -5.86 2.72 -9.38
N CYS A 68 -5.54 1.86 -8.40
CA CYS A 68 -4.72 0.67 -8.64
C CYS A 68 -5.43 -0.39 -9.50
N PHE A 69 -6.76 -0.31 -9.64
CA PHE A 69 -7.58 -1.28 -10.36
C PHE A 69 -8.39 -0.65 -11.52
N GLU A 70 -8.52 0.68 -11.56
CA GLU A 70 -9.29 1.40 -12.60
C GLU A 70 -8.59 1.53 -13.97
N MET A 71 -7.41 0.92 -14.17
CA MET A 71 -6.60 1.07 -15.39
C MET A 71 -6.88 0.03 -16.48
N GLY A 72 -7.86 -0.86 -16.26
CA GLY A 72 -8.24 -1.92 -17.21
C GLY A 72 -7.36 -3.18 -17.17
N ASP A 73 -6.36 -3.22 -16.28
CA ASP A 73 -5.43 -4.34 -16.06
C ASP A 73 -5.46 -4.84 -14.61
N SER A 74 -6.63 -4.75 -13.96
CA SER A 74 -6.81 -5.12 -12.56
C SER A 74 -6.50 -6.59 -12.29
N ALA A 75 -6.82 -7.49 -13.23
CA ALA A 75 -6.54 -8.91 -13.09
C ALA A 75 -5.03 -9.18 -13.02
N GLU A 76 -4.24 -8.50 -13.86
CA GLU A 76 -2.78 -8.58 -13.89
C GLU A 76 -2.16 -7.99 -12.62
N VAL A 77 -2.67 -6.85 -12.14
CA VAL A 77 -2.23 -6.24 -10.88
C VAL A 77 -2.48 -7.18 -9.70
N ILE A 78 -3.68 -7.79 -9.61
CA ILE A 78 -4.04 -8.75 -8.56
C ILE A 78 -3.15 -10.00 -8.66
N ALA A 79 -2.94 -10.54 -9.86
CA ALA A 79 -2.11 -11.72 -10.07
C ALA A 79 -0.67 -11.50 -9.60
N GLU A 80 -0.07 -10.35 -9.93
CA GLU A 80 1.29 -10.00 -9.52
C GLU A 80 1.37 -9.74 -8.00
N LEU A 81 0.35 -9.10 -7.42
CA LEU A 81 0.23 -8.91 -5.97
C LEU A 81 0.20 -10.25 -5.24
N ILE A 82 -0.69 -11.18 -5.64
CA ILE A 82 -0.82 -12.51 -5.01
C ILE A 82 0.47 -13.32 -5.18
N THR A 83 1.08 -13.28 -6.36
CA THR A 83 2.35 -13.95 -6.63
C THR A 83 3.45 -13.44 -5.71
N THR A 84 3.57 -12.11 -5.58
CA THR A 84 4.53 -11.47 -4.68
C THR A 84 4.24 -11.79 -3.22
N ALA A 85 2.97 -11.77 -2.81
CA ALA A 85 2.57 -12.06 -1.44
C ALA A 85 2.84 -13.50 -1.01
N ARG A 86 2.64 -14.47 -1.91
CA ARG A 86 3.03 -15.87 -1.68
C ARG A 86 4.55 -16.02 -1.57
N ARG A 87 5.30 -15.35 -2.46
CA ARG A 87 6.78 -15.37 -2.47
C ARG A 87 7.37 -14.77 -1.19
N GLU A 88 6.77 -13.70 -0.68
CA GLU A 88 7.25 -12.97 0.50
C GLU A 88 6.59 -13.41 1.82
N GLY A 89 5.61 -14.32 1.77
CA GLY A 89 4.97 -14.89 2.97
C GLY A 89 4.01 -13.96 3.70
N PHE A 90 3.20 -13.18 2.96
CA PHE A 90 2.15 -12.33 3.53
C PHE A 90 0.77 -12.51 2.85
N VAL A 91 0.55 -13.60 2.12
CA VAL A 91 -0.67 -13.83 1.33
C VAL A 91 -1.94 -13.83 2.17
N GLU A 92 -1.86 -14.27 3.43
CA GLU A 92 -2.94 -14.26 4.40
C GLU A 92 -3.46 -12.86 4.73
N LYS A 93 -2.65 -11.82 4.51
CA LYS A 93 -3.04 -10.42 4.72
C LYS A 93 -3.91 -9.84 3.61
N ILE A 94 -4.03 -10.53 2.48
CA ILE A 94 -4.80 -10.05 1.31
C ILE A 94 -6.27 -10.49 1.41
N GLN A 95 -6.61 -11.39 2.33
CA GLN A 95 -7.97 -11.83 2.61
C GLN A 95 -8.63 -10.89 3.62
N THR A 96 -9.12 -9.75 3.14
CA THR A 96 -10.09 -8.90 3.87
C THR A 96 -11.16 -8.49 2.89
#